data_AF-A0A537B6J2-F1
#
_entry.id   AF-A0A537B6J2-F1
#
_cell.length_a   1.000
_cell.length_b   1.000
_cell.length_c   1.000
_cell.angle_alpha   90.00
_cell.angle_beta   90.00
_cell.angle_gamma   90.00
#
_symmetry.space_group_name_H-M   'P 1'
#
loop_
_entity.id
_entity.type
_entity.pdbx_description
1 polymer ?
#
loop_
_entity_poly.entity_id
_entity_poly.type
_entity_poly.pdbx_seq_one_letter_code
_entity_poly.pdbx_strand_id
1 'polypeptide(L)'
;MKVLDMPPPDNGTRRHIDAPGADWYWEQDDQLRLTYLSSRTSEKTALDLALDLSPYLGHKRCDQRALNLTPEDWDRHRGQLERREPFRDFELQVAADDGRTLWLSLSGEPVFGAGGAFRGYVGAGRDITSQKRAQQLLLLENAVMSCLGGAGGIAFALKGALRAICESEGWDSAELWKLDETGGALRLHQHWSTLHGQGIAAMVEGASKIGIKRGEAMVGSVWQSGKPLWIRDYLQQAEAERVADELFEAMGLRAALLVP
;
A
#
# COMPACT_ATOMS: atom_id res chain seq x y z
N MET A 1 34.41 2.67 18.06
CA MET A 1 33.04 2.38 18.53
C MET A 1 32.98 0.88 18.76
N LYS A 2 32.83 0.44 20.02
CA LYS A 2 33.04 -0.96 20.43
C LYS A 2 32.02 -1.88 19.77
N VAL A 3 32.52 -2.86 19.02
CA VAL A 3 31.82 -4.08 18.64
C VAL A 3 31.47 -4.79 19.95
N LEU A 4 30.17 -4.88 20.27
CA LEU A 4 29.69 -5.70 21.38
C LEU A 4 29.90 -7.17 20.97
N ASP A 5 30.81 -7.84 21.67
CA ASP A 5 30.96 -9.29 21.66
C ASP A 5 29.63 -9.92 22.09
N MET A 6 28.82 -10.28 21.08
CA MET A 6 27.69 -11.17 21.23
C MET A 6 28.23 -12.60 21.37
N PRO A 7 27.80 -13.38 22.37
CA PRO A 7 28.17 -14.79 22.43
C PRO A 7 27.74 -15.50 21.13
N PRO A 8 28.54 -16.43 20.58
CA PRO A 8 28.16 -17.16 19.38
C PRO A 8 26.83 -17.87 19.61
N PRO A 9 25.89 -17.85 18.64
CA PRO A 9 24.59 -18.47 18.81
C PRO A 9 24.79 -19.98 19.04
N ASP A 10 24.23 -20.45 20.15
CA ASP A 10 24.24 -21.85 20.57
C ASP A 10 23.76 -22.74 19.41
N ASN A 11 24.57 -23.73 19.04
CA ASN A 11 24.37 -24.57 17.84
C ASN A 11 23.28 -25.65 18.08
N GLY A 12 22.36 -25.38 19.01
CA GLY A 12 21.17 -26.19 19.27
C GLY A 12 20.10 -25.85 18.25
N THR A 13 19.62 -26.85 17.54
CA THR A 13 18.47 -26.86 16.61
C THR A 13 17.53 -25.66 16.82
N ARG A 14 17.68 -24.60 16.00
CA ARG A 14 16.79 -23.42 16.07
C ARG A 14 15.35 -23.90 15.97
N ARG A 15 14.54 -23.52 16.96
CA ARG A 15 13.14 -23.94 17.04
C ARG A 15 12.33 -23.09 16.08
N HIS A 16 12.17 -23.56 14.86
CA HIS A 16 11.21 -22.98 13.93
C HIS A 16 9.82 -23.54 14.22
N ILE A 17 8.81 -22.66 14.24
CA ILE A 17 7.42 -23.09 14.23
C ILE A 17 7.12 -23.73 12.87
N ASP A 18 6.35 -24.82 12.86
CA ASP A 18 5.86 -25.38 11.61
C ASP A 18 4.74 -24.48 11.07
N ALA A 19 5.06 -23.69 10.06
CA ALA A 19 4.18 -22.70 9.46
C ALA A 19 4.15 -22.92 7.93
N PRO A 20 3.16 -23.68 7.42
CA PRO A 20 3.01 -23.92 6.00
C PRO A 20 2.88 -22.61 5.22
N GLY A 21 3.67 -22.47 4.15
CA GLY A 21 3.68 -21.27 3.33
C GLY A 21 4.40 -20.07 3.96
N ALA A 22 5.23 -20.28 5.00
CA ALA A 22 6.11 -19.24 5.52
C ALA A 22 7.17 -18.84 4.50
N ASP A 23 7.36 -17.52 4.37
CA ASP A 23 8.38 -16.92 3.52
C ASP A 23 9.68 -16.69 4.30
N TRP A 24 9.57 -16.29 5.56
CA TRP A 24 10.69 -16.16 6.49
C TRP A 24 10.30 -16.57 7.92
N TYR A 25 11.32 -16.82 8.73
CA TYR A 25 11.22 -17.06 10.17
C TYR A 25 11.91 -15.94 10.94
N TRP A 26 11.48 -15.75 12.18
CA TRP A 26 12.00 -14.70 13.04
C TRP A 26 12.02 -15.12 14.50
N GLU A 27 12.87 -14.48 15.30
CA GLU A 27 12.96 -14.68 16.75
C GLU A 27 13.03 -13.33 17.48
N GLN A 28 12.46 -13.31 18.69
CA GLN A 28 12.58 -12.21 19.63
C GLN A 28 13.18 -12.71 20.94
N ASP A 29 13.89 -11.84 21.66
CA ASP A 29 14.34 -12.09 23.04
C ASP A 29 13.21 -11.88 24.07
N ASP A 30 13.56 -12.06 25.35
CA ASP A 30 12.66 -11.86 26.49
C ASP A 30 12.24 -10.40 26.69
N GLN A 31 12.91 -9.45 26.03
CA GLN A 31 12.54 -8.04 25.96
C GLN A 31 11.72 -7.69 24.71
N LEU A 32 11.32 -8.69 23.92
CA LEU A 32 10.58 -8.56 22.66
C LEU A 32 11.37 -7.83 21.56
N ARG A 33 12.70 -7.80 21.65
CA ARG A 33 13.56 -7.27 20.59
C ARG A 33 13.81 -8.36 19.56
N LEU A 34 13.75 -8.00 18.29
CA LEU A 34 14.02 -8.95 17.21
C LEU A 34 15.50 -9.34 17.23
N THR A 35 15.80 -10.62 17.42
CA THR A 35 17.19 -11.11 17.52
C THR A 35 17.63 -11.89 16.29
N TYR A 36 16.66 -12.41 15.53
CA TYR A 36 16.93 -13.21 14.36
C TYR A 36 15.85 -13.04 13.31
N LEU A 37 16.30 -13.07 12.06
CA LEU A 37 15.50 -13.23 10.87
C LEU A 37 16.20 -14.26 9.99
N SER A 38 15.46 -15.25 9.50
CA SER A 38 16.03 -16.20 8.55
C SER A 38 16.29 -15.51 7.22
N SER A 39 17.54 -15.56 6.74
CA SER A 39 17.79 -15.37 5.32
C SER A 39 17.37 -16.64 4.58
N ARG A 40 16.51 -16.53 3.58
CA ARG A 40 16.43 -17.60 2.57
C ARG A 40 17.56 -17.40 1.58
N THR A 41 18.43 -18.39 1.48
CA THR A 41 19.53 -18.45 0.52
C THR A 41 19.02 -18.82 -0.88
N SER A 42 19.60 -18.15 -1.89
CA SER A 42 19.57 -18.34 -3.36
C SER A 42 18.60 -17.50 -4.22
N GLU A 43 17.35 -17.25 -3.82
CA GLU A 43 16.43 -16.39 -4.59
C GLU A 43 15.92 -15.24 -3.71
N LYS A 44 16.24 -14.00 -4.08
CA LYS A 44 15.82 -12.81 -3.33
C LYS A 44 14.29 -12.71 -3.38
N THR A 45 13.62 -12.69 -2.21
CA THR A 45 12.18 -12.41 -2.15
C THR A 45 11.90 -10.94 -2.49
N ALA A 46 10.64 -10.60 -2.78
CA ALA A 46 10.23 -9.21 -2.92
C ALA A 46 10.58 -8.40 -1.66
N LEU A 47 10.55 -9.02 -0.48
CA LEU A 47 10.95 -8.44 0.79
C LEU A 47 12.47 -8.19 0.87
N ASP A 48 13.30 -9.16 0.47
CA ASP A 48 14.78 -9.02 0.43
C ASP A 48 15.25 -7.96 -0.60
N LEU A 49 14.43 -7.66 -1.59
CA LEU A 49 14.67 -6.63 -2.60
C LEU A 49 14.10 -5.26 -2.24
N ALA A 50 13.13 -5.20 -1.32
CA ALA A 50 12.33 -4.01 -1.04
C ALA A 50 12.58 -3.40 0.35
N LEU A 51 13.11 -4.17 1.30
CA LEU A 51 13.37 -3.72 2.66
C LEU A 51 14.71 -4.26 3.16
N ASP A 52 15.63 -3.37 3.52
CA ASP A 52 16.70 -3.73 4.43
C ASP A 52 16.09 -4.04 5.80
N LEU A 53 16.09 -5.32 6.20
CA LEU A 53 15.59 -5.75 7.50
C LEU A 53 16.64 -5.64 8.62
N SER A 54 17.87 -5.22 8.31
CA SER A 54 18.94 -5.00 9.30
C SER A 54 18.57 -3.98 10.38
N PRO A 55 17.88 -2.86 10.09
CA PRO A 55 17.39 -1.90 11.09
C PRO A 55 16.33 -2.48 12.05
N TYR A 56 15.79 -3.68 11.77
CA TYR A 56 14.77 -4.31 12.59
C TYR A 56 15.40 -5.11 13.73
N LEU A 57 16.65 -5.56 13.58
CA LEU A 57 17.37 -6.33 14.59
C LEU A 57 17.73 -5.45 15.81
N GLY A 58 17.46 -5.96 17.02
CA GLY A 58 17.68 -5.28 18.30
C GLY A 58 16.54 -4.34 18.72
N HIS A 59 15.57 -4.10 17.85
CA HIS A 59 14.44 -3.21 18.10
C HIS A 59 13.15 -3.99 18.40
N LYS A 60 12.22 -3.35 19.14
CA LYS A 60 10.88 -3.91 19.30
C LYS A 60 10.07 -3.61 18.06
N ARG A 61 9.19 -4.54 17.70
CA ARG A 61 8.30 -4.38 16.53
C ARG A 61 7.42 -3.12 16.62
N CYS A 62 6.93 -2.79 17.82
CA CYS A 62 6.09 -1.62 18.07
C CYS A 62 6.83 -0.27 17.93
N ASP A 63 8.16 -0.29 17.89
CA ASP A 63 8.96 0.94 17.70
C ASP A 63 8.99 1.35 16.21
N GLN A 64 8.38 0.54 15.34
CA GLN A 64 8.41 0.72 13.89
C GLN A 64 7.09 1.23 13.34
N ARG A 65 7.20 1.95 12.22
CA ARG A 65 6.05 2.54 11.55
C ARG A 65 5.34 1.48 10.69
N ALA A 66 4.14 1.09 11.12
CA ALA A 66 3.16 0.43 10.26
C ALA A 66 2.15 1.47 9.75
N LEU A 67 1.79 1.37 8.47
CA LEU A 67 0.88 2.30 7.80
C LEU A 67 -0.59 2.04 8.16
N ASN A 68 -0.94 0.80 8.47
CA ASN A 68 -2.31 0.34 8.73
C ASN A 68 -2.67 0.21 10.22
N LEU A 69 -1.74 0.42 11.15
CA LEU A 69 -1.95 0.19 12.59
C LEU A 69 -1.97 1.51 13.36
N THR A 70 -2.93 1.63 14.26
CA THR A 70 -3.02 2.74 15.22
C THR A 70 -2.17 2.45 16.47
N PRO A 71 -1.90 3.46 17.33
CA PRO A 71 -1.28 3.22 18.63
C PRO A 71 -2.04 2.20 19.49
N GLU A 72 -3.38 2.18 19.42
CA GLU A 72 -4.19 1.23 20.18
C GLU A 72 -3.98 -0.22 19.69
N ASP A 73 -3.87 -0.43 18.37
CA ASP A 73 -3.58 -1.75 17.81
C ASP A 73 -2.22 -2.27 18.28
N TRP A 74 -1.23 -1.37 18.34
CA TRP A 74 0.09 -1.69 18.88
C TRP A 74 0.05 -2.04 20.37
N ASP A 75 -0.71 -1.31 21.17
CA ASP A 75 -0.86 -1.58 22.60
C ASP A 75 -1.59 -2.91 22.84
N ARG A 76 -2.59 -3.23 22.02
CA ARG A 76 -3.27 -4.52 22.05
C ARG A 76 -2.31 -5.67 21.74
N HIS A 77 -1.52 -5.54 20.68
CA HIS A 77 -0.53 -6.55 20.30
C HIS A 77 0.56 -6.69 21.38
N ARG A 78 1.08 -5.58 21.91
CA ARG A 78 2.05 -5.59 23.00
C ARG A 78 1.51 -6.28 24.24
N GLY A 79 0.26 -5.97 24.63
CA GLY A 79 -0.40 -6.63 25.76
C GLY A 79 -0.56 -8.13 25.54
N GLN A 80 -0.84 -8.59 24.32
CA GLN A 80 -0.86 -10.02 23.97
C GLN A 80 0.53 -10.65 24.16
N LEU A 81 1.58 -10.01 23.66
CA LEU A 81 2.94 -10.49 23.81
C LEU A 81 3.37 -10.56 25.28
N GLU A 82 3.03 -9.53 26.06
CA GLU A 82 3.27 -9.44 27.50
C GLU A 82 2.48 -10.48 28.28
N ARG A 83 1.28 -10.88 27.83
CA ARG A 83 0.54 -12.02 28.40
C ARG A 83 1.08 -13.38 27.99
N ARG A 84 2.15 -13.41 27.18
CA ARG A 84 2.80 -14.63 26.69
C ARG A 84 1.84 -15.50 25.88
N GLU A 85 0.95 -14.85 25.13
CA GLU A 85 -0.05 -15.52 24.30
C GLU A 85 0.47 -15.70 22.87
N PRO A 86 0.22 -16.86 22.22
CA PRO A 86 0.49 -16.99 20.81
C PRO A 86 -0.38 -16.03 20.00
N PHE A 87 0.12 -15.59 18.86
CA PHE A 87 -0.63 -14.78 17.91
C PHE A 87 -0.47 -15.34 16.49
N ARG A 88 -1.51 -15.15 15.68
CA ARG A 88 -1.55 -15.62 14.29
C ARG A 88 -2.08 -14.53 13.39
N ASP A 89 -1.57 -14.51 12.17
CA ASP A 89 -2.03 -13.64 11.08
C ASP A 89 -2.13 -12.16 11.48
N PHE A 90 -1.16 -11.70 12.26
CA PHE A 90 -1.01 -10.29 12.59
C PHE A 90 -0.51 -9.53 11.36
N GLU A 91 -1.43 -8.84 10.69
CA GLU A 91 -1.16 -8.14 9.44
C GLU A 91 -0.65 -6.71 9.67
N LEU A 92 0.44 -6.37 9.01
CA LEU A 92 1.00 -5.02 9.01
C LEU A 92 1.41 -4.59 7.61
N GLN A 93 1.25 -3.29 7.37
CA GLN A 93 1.57 -2.64 6.12
C GLN A 93 2.81 -1.77 6.32
N VAL A 94 3.83 -1.97 5.50
CA VAL A 94 5.12 -1.27 5.59
C VAL A 94 5.46 -0.59 4.28
N ALA A 95 6.06 0.59 4.37
CA ALA A 95 6.64 1.28 3.22
C ALA A 95 8.01 0.67 2.92
N ALA A 96 8.21 0.24 1.68
CA ALA A 96 9.49 -0.20 1.15
C ALA A 96 10.37 1.01 0.78
N ASP A 97 11.69 0.78 0.71
CA ASP A 97 12.67 1.82 0.39
C ASP A 97 12.51 2.38 -1.03
N ASP A 98 11.90 1.60 -1.93
CA ASP A 98 11.60 1.98 -3.31
C ASP A 98 10.22 2.64 -3.50
N GLY A 99 9.52 2.96 -2.41
CA GLY A 99 8.22 3.60 -2.41
C GLY A 99 7.03 2.65 -2.58
N ARG A 100 7.27 1.35 -2.76
CA ARG A 100 6.18 0.36 -2.73
C ARG A 100 5.62 0.22 -1.32
N THR A 101 4.41 -0.30 -1.23
CA THR A 101 3.79 -0.69 0.04
C THR A 101 3.64 -2.21 0.08
N LEU A 102 4.14 -2.83 1.14
CA LEU A 102 4.08 -4.28 1.34
C LEU A 102 3.09 -4.63 2.45
N TRP A 103 2.42 -5.75 2.31
CA TRP A 103 1.58 -6.35 3.34
C TRP A 103 2.25 -7.61 3.88
N LEU A 104 2.50 -7.63 5.18
CA LEU A 104 3.15 -8.75 5.87
C LEU A 104 2.16 -9.35 6.86
N SER A 105 2.13 -10.68 6.95
CA SER A 105 1.36 -11.42 7.94
C SER A 105 2.31 -12.17 8.86
N LEU A 106 2.24 -11.89 10.16
CA LEU A 106 3.12 -12.47 11.17
C LEU A 106 2.37 -13.39 12.14
N SER A 107 3.00 -14.51 12.47
CA SER A 107 2.52 -15.44 13.50
C SER A 107 3.67 -15.82 14.42
N GLY A 108 3.42 -15.93 15.72
CA GLY A 108 4.46 -16.22 16.70
C GLY A 108 3.95 -16.94 17.93
N GLU A 109 4.84 -17.75 18.51
CA GLU A 109 4.60 -18.54 19.71
C GLU A 109 5.65 -18.23 20.79
N PRO A 110 5.25 -18.14 22.07
CA PRO A 110 6.17 -17.87 23.16
C PRO A 110 7.08 -19.07 23.41
N VAL A 111 8.36 -18.81 23.66
CA VAL A 111 9.34 -19.83 24.03
C VAL A 111 9.66 -19.72 25.50
N PHE A 112 9.66 -20.86 26.18
CA PHE A 112 10.05 -20.98 27.57
C PHE A 112 11.27 -21.88 27.73
N GLY A 113 12.21 -21.44 28.57
CA GLY A 113 13.39 -22.21 28.97
C GLY A 113 13.09 -23.16 30.13
N ALA A 114 14.13 -23.80 30.64
CA ALA A 114 14.04 -24.63 31.85
C ALA A 114 13.47 -23.80 33.02
N GLY A 115 12.55 -24.38 33.80
CA GLY A 115 11.90 -23.71 34.92
C GLY A 115 10.80 -22.71 34.55
N GLY A 116 10.36 -22.68 33.29
CA GLY A 116 9.24 -21.82 32.85
C GLY A 116 9.63 -20.35 32.63
N ALA A 117 10.93 -20.04 32.60
CA ALA A 117 11.41 -18.70 32.29
C ALA A 117 11.09 -18.36 30.82
N PHE A 118 10.44 -17.22 30.60
CA PHE A 118 10.17 -16.71 29.26
C PHE A 118 11.48 -16.35 28.56
N ARG A 119 11.63 -16.77 27.30
CA ARG A 119 12.84 -16.59 26.49
C ARG A 119 12.60 -15.74 25.24
N GLY A 120 11.38 -15.24 25.06
CA GLY A 120 10.96 -14.49 23.89
C GLY A 120 9.99 -15.26 23.00
N TYR A 121 9.96 -14.92 21.72
CA TYR A 121 9.05 -15.51 20.74
C TYR A 121 9.83 -16.07 19.56
N VAL A 122 9.31 -17.15 18.98
CA VAL A 122 9.70 -17.63 17.65
C VAL A 122 8.50 -17.53 16.73
N GLY A 123 8.72 -17.28 15.46
CA GLY A 123 7.62 -17.10 14.53
C GLY A 123 7.98 -17.20 13.07
N ALA A 124 6.94 -17.02 12.26
CA ALA A 124 6.99 -17.02 10.82
C ALA A 124 6.32 -15.76 10.27
N GLY A 125 6.74 -15.37 9.06
CA GLY A 125 6.16 -14.28 8.31
C GLY A 125 5.85 -14.69 6.88
N ARG A 126 4.85 -14.02 6.31
CA ARG A 126 4.40 -14.19 4.92
C ARG A 126 4.24 -12.83 4.24
N ASP A 127 4.65 -12.74 2.99
CA ASP A 127 4.33 -11.60 2.12
C ASP A 127 2.96 -11.87 1.48
N ILE A 128 1.96 -11.12 1.95
CA ILE A 128 0.59 -11.21 1.47
C ILE A 128 0.23 -10.05 0.54
N THR A 129 1.22 -9.32 0.00
CA THR A 129 1.01 -8.15 -0.86
C THR A 129 0.19 -8.52 -2.10
N SER A 130 0.57 -9.58 -2.81
CA SER A 130 -0.16 -10.06 -3.99
C SER A 130 -1.57 -10.51 -3.64
N GLN A 131 -1.75 -11.15 -2.48
CA GLN A 131 -3.07 -11.56 -2.00
C GLN A 131 -3.97 -10.36 -1.70
N LYS A 132 -3.45 -9.34 -1.03
CA LYS A 132 -4.18 -8.10 -0.73
C LYS A 132 -4.55 -7.34 -2.00
N ARG A 133 -3.65 -7.26 -2.97
CA ARG A 133 -3.94 -6.68 -4.30
C ARG A 133 -5.05 -7.45 -5.02
N ALA A 134 -4.97 -8.77 -5.05
CA ALA A 134 -6.01 -9.59 -5.66
C ALA A 134 -7.36 -9.43 -4.94
N GLN A 135 -7.36 -9.36 -3.61
CA GLN A 135 -8.57 -9.10 -2.83
C GLN A 135 -9.15 -7.72 -3.13
N GLN A 136 -8.33 -6.67 -3.24
CA GLN A 136 -8.77 -5.34 -3.62
C GLN A 136 -9.35 -5.31 -5.04
N LEU A 137 -8.72 -5.98 -6.00
CA LEU A 137 -9.24 -6.14 -7.36
C LEU A 137 -10.58 -6.88 -7.37
N LEU A 138 -10.73 -7.94 -6.57
CA LEU A 138 -12.00 -8.67 -6.48
C LEU A 138 -13.09 -7.82 -5.79
N LEU A 139 -12.75 -7.05 -4.76
CA LEU A 139 -13.67 -6.10 -4.14
C LEU A 139 -14.09 -5.01 -5.12
N LEU A 140 -13.15 -4.54 -5.94
CA LEU A 140 -13.40 -3.60 -7.04
C LEU A 140 -14.36 -4.21 -8.07
N GLU A 141 -14.08 -5.42 -8.56
CA GLU A 141 -14.96 -6.15 -9.48
C GLU A 141 -16.36 -6.35 -8.89
N ASN A 142 -16.46 -6.77 -7.63
CA ASN A 142 -17.74 -6.96 -6.95
C ASN A 142 -18.48 -5.65 -6.70
N ALA A 143 -17.76 -4.56 -6.39
CA ALA A 143 -18.36 -3.23 -6.31
C ALA A 143 -18.92 -2.84 -7.68
N VAL A 144 -18.17 -3.08 -8.76
CA VAL A 144 -18.63 -2.83 -10.12
C VAL A 144 -19.87 -3.66 -10.45
N MET A 145 -19.86 -4.97 -10.16
CA MET A 145 -20.99 -5.87 -10.43
C MET A 145 -22.23 -5.56 -9.58
N SER A 146 -22.08 -5.30 -8.27
CA SER A 146 -23.21 -5.01 -7.37
C SER A 146 -23.93 -3.70 -7.72
N CYS A 147 -23.21 -2.75 -8.29
CA CYS A 147 -23.78 -1.50 -8.77
C CYS A 147 -24.47 -1.64 -10.14
N LEU A 148 -24.19 -2.70 -10.91
CA LEU A 148 -24.98 -3.05 -12.09
C LEU A 148 -26.33 -3.67 -11.72
N GLY A 149 -26.47 -4.23 -10.50
CA GLY A 149 -27.71 -4.85 -10.00
C GLY A 149 -28.52 -4.04 -8.99
N GLY A 150 -27.98 -2.95 -8.45
CA GLY A 150 -28.60 -2.12 -7.40
C GLY A 150 -29.13 -0.76 -7.89
N ALA A 151 -29.89 -0.07 -7.02
CA ALA A 151 -30.54 1.21 -7.32
C ALA A 151 -29.59 2.39 -7.65
N GLY A 152 -28.28 2.25 -7.39
CA GLY A 152 -27.26 3.28 -7.65
C GLY A 152 -26.70 3.29 -9.09
N GLY A 153 -26.92 2.22 -9.86
CA GLY A 153 -26.50 2.11 -11.25
C GLY A 153 -24.98 2.17 -11.50
N ILE A 154 -24.60 2.14 -12.78
CA ILE A 154 -23.19 2.08 -13.22
C ILE A 154 -22.36 3.30 -12.77
N ALA A 155 -22.99 4.47 -12.56
CA ALA A 155 -22.32 5.68 -12.11
C ALA A 155 -21.76 5.53 -10.68
N PHE A 156 -22.54 4.96 -9.77
CA PHE A 156 -22.11 4.68 -8.41
C PHE A 156 -20.97 3.64 -8.37
N ALA A 157 -21.07 2.63 -9.25
CA ALA A 157 -20.03 1.61 -9.48
C ALA A 157 -18.67 2.23 -9.80
N LEU A 158 -18.65 3.08 -10.82
CA LEU A 158 -17.45 3.69 -11.36
C LEU A 158 -16.82 4.64 -10.34
N LYS A 159 -17.63 5.38 -9.57
CA LYS A 159 -17.11 6.23 -8.49
C LYS A 159 -16.49 5.41 -7.35
N GLY A 160 -17.12 4.28 -6.98
CA GLY A 160 -16.55 3.34 -6.02
C GLY A 160 -15.24 2.71 -6.51
N ALA A 161 -15.14 2.46 -7.82
CA ALA A 161 -13.94 1.95 -8.46
C ALA A 161 -12.77 2.93 -8.39
N LEU A 162 -13.00 4.20 -8.79
CA LEU A 162 -12.00 5.25 -8.71
C LEU A 162 -11.48 5.43 -7.27
N ARG A 163 -12.39 5.42 -6.30
CA ARG A 163 -12.05 5.45 -4.87
C ARG A 163 -11.08 4.33 -4.47
N ALA A 164 -11.43 3.09 -4.82
CA ALA A 164 -10.64 1.93 -4.43
C ALA A 164 -9.21 1.98 -5.01
N ILE A 165 -9.07 2.40 -6.26
CA ILE A 165 -7.76 2.57 -6.93
C ILE A 165 -6.94 3.66 -6.22
N CYS A 166 -7.56 4.80 -5.93
CA CYS A 166 -6.88 5.88 -5.21
C CYS A 166 -6.41 5.44 -3.81
N GLU A 167 -7.28 4.80 -3.04
CA GLU A 167 -6.95 4.34 -1.69
C GLU A 167 -5.90 3.21 -1.70
N SER A 168 -5.86 2.35 -2.72
CA SER A 168 -4.87 1.27 -2.82
C SER A 168 -3.49 1.73 -3.27
N GLU A 169 -3.43 2.66 -4.22
CA GLU A 169 -2.19 3.14 -4.85
C GLU A 169 -1.68 4.46 -4.25
N GLY A 170 -2.42 5.05 -3.29
CA GLY A 170 -2.04 6.29 -2.63
C GLY A 170 -2.20 7.53 -3.51
N TRP A 171 -3.15 7.54 -4.45
CA TRP A 171 -3.47 8.72 -5.27
C TRP A 171 -4.55 9.58 -4.62
N ASP A 172 -4.37 10.90 -4.66
CA ASP A 172 -5.32 11.84 -4.07
C ASP A 172 -6.57 12.08 -4.91
N SER A 173 -6.52 11.78 -6.21
CA SER A 173 -7.63 12.03 -7.14
C SER A 173 -7.61 11.04 -8.29
N ALA A 174 -8.79 10.66 -8.78
CA ALA A 174 -8.94 9.90 -10.01
C ALA A 174 -10.21 10.32 -10.76
N GLU A 175 -10.11 10.25 -12.08
CA GLU A 175 -11.11 10.75 -13.01
C GLU A 175 -11.36 9.74 -14.12
N LEU A 176 -12.63 9.62 -14.52
CA LEU A 176 -13.03 8.84 -15.68
C LEU A 176 -13.64 9.77 -16.71
N TRP A 177 -13.01 9.79 -17.88
CA TRP A 177 -13.44 10.55 -19.04
C TRP A 177 -14.10 9.63 -20.06
N LYS A 178 -15.21 10.06 -20.66
CA LYS A 178 -15.92 9.29 -21.70
C LYS A 178 -16.19 10.15 -22.92
N LEU A 179 -16.18 9.52 -24.09
CA LEU A 179 -16.67 10.15 -25.32
C LEU A 179 -18.11 10.59 -25.13
N ASP A 180 -18.43 11.81 -25.57
CA ASP A 180 -19.80 12.25 -25.68
C ASP A 180 -20.54 11.48 -26.80
N GLU A 181 -21.86 11.62 -26.84
CA GLU A 181 -22.72 10.91 -27.80
C GLU A 181 -22.38 11.21 -29.26
N THR A 182 -21.76 12.36 -29.53
CA THR A 182 -21.33 12.76 -30.87
C THR A 182 -19.94 12.22 -31.23
N GLY A 183 -19.20 11.69 -30.25
CA GLY A 183 -17.81 11.26 -30.36
C GLY A 183 -16.81 12.41 -30.56
N GLY A 184 -17.25 13.66 -30.42
CA GLY A 184 -16.48 14.86 -30.75
C GLY A 184 -15.59 15.35 -29.61
N ALA A 185 -15.94 15.01 -28.36
CA ALA A 185 -15.19 15.41 -27.18
C ALA A 185 -15.26 14.34 -26.07
N LEU A 186 -14.26 14.34 -25.20
CA LEU A 186 -14.29 13.65 -23.92
C LEU A 186 -14.95 14.54 -22.87
N ARG A 187 -15.83 13.96 -22.05
CA ARG A 187 -16.44 14.62 -20.89
C ARG A 187 -16.09 13.88 -19.62
N LEU A 188 -15.83 14.64 -18.56
CA LEU A 188 -15.61 14.08 -17.23
C LEU A 188 -16.91 13.42 -16.76
N HIS A 189 -16.88 12.10 -16.67
CA HIS A 189 -18.04 11.28 -16.35
C HIS A 189 -18.07 10.91 -14.87
N GLN A 190 -16.92 10.66 -14.26
CA GLN A 190 -16.78 10.42 -12.83
C GLN A 190 -15.51 11.06 -12.29
N HIS A 191 -15.58 11.52 -11.05
CA HIS A 191 -14.44 12.03 -10.30
C HIS A 191 -14.57 11.57 -8.85
N TRP A 192 -13.43 11.22 -8.26
CA TRP A 192 -13.27 10.97 -6.84
C TRP A 192 -11.95 11.58 -6.38
N SER A 193 -11.94 12.18 -5.18
CA SER A 193 -10.72 12.70 -4.58
C SER A 193 -10.78 12.71 -3.05
N THR A 194 -9.61 12.61 -2.41
CA THR A 194 -9.37 12.91 -1.00
C THR A 194 -9.22 14.42 -0.73
N LEU A 195 -9.07 15.24 -1.78
CA LEU A 195 -8.88 16.67 -1.68
C LEU A 195 -10.22 17.35 -1.42
N HIS A 196 -10.35 17.90 -0.21
CA HIS A 196 -11.53 18.62 0.22
C HIS A 196 -11.13 20.09 0.45
N GLY A 197 -11.45 20.95 -0.52
CA GLY A 197 -11.17 22.38 -0.48
C GLY A 197 -12.37 23.20 -0.94
N GLN A 198 -12.46 24.45 -0.48
CA GLN A 198 -13.49 25.37 -0.99
C GLN A 198 -13.31 25.55 -2.51
N GLY A 199 -14.35 25.25 -3.28
CA GLY A 199 -14.36 25.41 -4.74
C GLY A 199 -14.04 24.17 -5.56
N ILE A 200 -13.38 23.13 -5.03
CA ILE A 200 -13.03 21.92 -5.79
C ILE A 200 -14.28 21.24 -6.36
N ALA A 201 -15.32 21.05 -5.54
CA ALA A 201 -16.57 20.46 -6.00
C ALA A 201 -17.23 21.25 -7.14
N ALA A 202 -17.20 22.59 -7.07
CA ALA A 202 -17.75 23.46 -8.10
C ALA A 202 -16.91 23.42 -9.39
N MET A 203 -15.58 23.34 -9.27
CA MET A 203 -14.66 23.21 -10.40
C MET A 203 -14.84 21.87 -11.11
N VAL A 204 -14.94 20.76 -10.38
CA VAL A 204 -15.25 19.44 -10.93
C VAL A 204 -16.61 19.44 -11.64
N GLU A 205 -17.63 20.07 -11.05
CA GLU A 205 -18.93 20.21 -11.69
C GLU A 205 -18.85 21.05 -12.97
N GLY A 206 -18.09 22.15 -12.95
CA GLY A 206 -17.82 22.98 -14.12
C GLY A 206 -17.11 22.20 -15.23
N ALA A 207 -16.03 21.49 -14.89
CA ALA A 207 -15.26 20.67 -15.81
C ALA A 207 -16.11 19.55 -16.44
N SER A 208 -17.04 18.95 -15.68
CA SER A 208 -17.97 17.94 -16.22
C SER A 208 -18.89 18.45 -17.33
N LYS A 209 -19.11 19.76 -17.40
CA LYS A 209 -19.93 20.40 -18.44
C LYS A 209 -19.10 20.79 -19.68
N ILE A 210 -17.77 20.76 -19.58
CA ILE A 210 -16.85 21.14 -20.65
C ILE A 210 -16.37 19.87 -21.36
N GLY A 211 -16.43 19.87 -22.69
CA GLY A 211 -15.89 18.79 -23.51
C GLY A 211 -14.44 19.10 -23.89
N ILE A 212 -13.54 18.14 -23.67
CA ILE A 212 -12.13 18.19 -24.08
C ILE A 212 -11.99 17.54 -25.46
N LYS A 213 -11.43 18.26 -26.43
CA LYS A 213 -11.17 17.73 -27.77
C LYS A 213 -9.81 17.04 -27.84
N ARG A 214 -9.57 16.31 -28.94
CA ARG A 214 -8.25 15.72 -29.22
C ARG A 214 -7.18 16.81 -29.26
N GLY A 215 -6.09 16.58 -28.52
CA GLY A 215 -4.95 17.49 -28.40
C GLY A 215 -5.12 18.64 -27.39
N GLU A 216 -6.27 18.77 -26.72
CA GLU A 216 -6.51 19.80 -25.71
C GLU A 216 -6.18 19.27 -24.30
N ALA A 217 -5.47 20.08 -23.50
CA ALA A 217 -5.05 19.72 -22.14
C ALA A 217 -4.35 18.35 -22.06
N MET A 218 -4.14 17.83 -20.84
CA MET A 218 -3.46 16.54 -20.66
C MET A 218 -4.30 15.40 -21.22
N VAL A 219 -5.60 15.40 -20.91
CA VAL A 219 -6.54 14.35 -21.30
C VAL A 219 -6.69 14.25 -22.83
N GLY A 220 -6.86 15.37 -23.53
CA GLY A 220 -7.00 15.38 -24.98
C GLY A 220 -5.70 15.02 -25.70
N SER A 221 -4.54 15.34 -25.12
CA SER A 221 -3.23 14.92 -25.64
C SER A 221 -3.04 13.40 -25.61
N VAL A 222 -3.43 12.76 -24.50
CA VAL A 222 -3.46 11.29 -24.38
C VAL A 222 -4.46 10.70 -25.36
N TRP A 223 -5.65 11.30 -25.49
CA TRP A 223 -6.65 10.84 -26.44
C TRP A 223 -6.18 10.93 -27.90
N GLN A 224 -5.45 11.99 -28.28
CA GLN A 224 -4.87 12.14 -29.61
C GLN A 224 -3.75 11.14 -29.88
N SER A 225 -2.84 10.97 -28.93
CA SER A 225 -1.66 10.11 -29.09
C SER A 225 -1.96 8.62 -28.93
N GLY A 226 -3.01 8.27 -28.17
CA GLY A 226 -3.34 6.89 -27.79
C GLY A 226 -2.29 6.25 -26.90
N LYS A 227 -1.39 7.04 -26.29
CA LYS A 227 -0.30 6.56 -25.44
C LYS A 227 -0.49 7.07 -24.01
N PRO A 228 -0.18 6.25 -22.99
CA PRO A 228 -0.19 6.71 -21.61
C PRO A 228 0.76 7.91 -21.41
N LEU A 229 0.33 8.86 -20.59
CA LEU A 229 1.14 9.99 -20.14
C LEU A 229 1.44 9.81 -18.65
N TRP A 230 2.71 9.90 -18.30
CA TRP A 230 3.17 9.82 -16.91
C TRP A 230 3.94 11.09 -16.54
N ILE A 231 3.43 11.81 -15.55
CA ILE A 231 4.03 13.01 -14.97
C ILE A 231 4.43 12.69 -13.53
N ARG A 232 5.74 12.66 -13.26
CA ARG A 232 6.28 12.42 -11.91
C ARG A 232 6.18 13.64 -11.01
N ASP A 233 6.55 14.78 -11.57
CA ASP A 233 6.48 16.08 -10.90
C ASP A 233 6.30 17.15 -11.98
N TYR A 234 5.08 17.69 -12.05
CA TYR A 234 4.63 18.69 -13.01
C TYR A 234 5.48 19.97 -12.91
N LEU A 235 5.90 20.34 -11.70
CA LEU A 235 6.69 21.55 -11.48
C LEU A 235 8.16 21.39 -11.87
N GLN A 236 8.64 20.16 -12.10
CA GLN A 236 10.00 19.89 -12.58
C GLN A 236 10.11 19.79 -14.10
N GLN A 237 9.00 19.67 -14.82
CA GLN A 237 9.03 19.71 -16.28
C GLN A 237 9.37 21.11 -16.79
N ALA A 238 10.07 21.21 -17.92
CA ALA A 238 10.30 22.49 -18.58
C ALA A 238 8.95 23.12 -18.94
N GLU A 239 8.81 24.44 -18.78
CA GLU A 239 7.54 25.14 -19.02
C GLU A 239 7.00 24.91 -20.44
N ALA A 240 7.89 24.83 -21.44
CA ALA A 240 7.54 24.53 -22.82
C ALA A 240 7.03 23.09 -23.06
N GLU A 241 7.26 22.18 -22.11
CA GLU A 241 6.82 20.77 -22.17
C GLU A 241 5.57 20.51 -21.32
N ARG A 242 5.18 21.47 -20.47
CA ARG A 242 3.99 21.34 -19.62
C ARG A 242 2.74 21.49 -20.47
N VAL A 243 1.88 20.50 -20.35
CA VAL A 243 0.53 20.57 -20.89
C VAL A 243 -0.36 21.16 -19.80
N ALA A 244 -0.79 22.40 -19.99
CA ALA A 244 -1.65 23.09 -19.03
C ALA A 244 -2.97 22.33 -18.85
N ASP A 245 -3.41 22.21 -17.60
CA ASP A 245 -4.68 21.61 -17.23
C ASP A 245 -5.24 22.32 -16.00
N GLU A 246 -6.30 23.10 -16.21
CA GLU A 246 -6.86 24.00 -15.18
C GLU A 246 -7.35 23.23 -13.96
N LEU A 247 -7.97 22.06 -14.15
CA LEU A 247 -8.50 21.27 -13.06
C LEU A 247 -7.35 20.65 -12.25
N PHE A 248 -6.35 20.09 -12.93
CA PHE A 248 -5.14 19.55 -12.31
C PHE A 248 -4.41 20.60 -11.46
N GLU A 249 -4.19 21.78 -12.02
CA GLU A 249 -3.49 22.88 -11.35
C GLU A 249 -4.31 23.45 -10.18
N ALA A 250 -5.62 23.62 -10.35
CA ALA A 250 -6.50 24.13 -9.29
C ALA A 250 -6.62 23.17 -8.10
N MET A 251 -6.51 21.86 -8.34
CA MET A 251 -6.42 20.85 -7.28
C MET A 251 -5.05 20.81 -6.60
N GLY A 252 -4.06 21.55 -7.08
CA GLY A 252 -2.70 21.56 -6.54
C GLY A 252 -1.97 20.24 -6.73
N LEU A 253 -2.39 19.44 -7.71
CA LEU A 253 -1.77 18.16 -8.02
C LEU A 253 -0.38 18.38 -8.63
N ARG A 254 0.52 17.42 -8.39
CA ARG A 254 1.90 17.47 -8.89
C ARG A 254 2.29 16.28 -9.72
N ALA A 255 1.59 15.16 -9.61
CA ALA A 255 1.85 13.96 -10.39
C ALA A 255 0.56 13.49 -11.05
N ALA A 256 0.67 12.91 -12.23
CA ALA A 256 -0.47 12.38 -12.98
C ALA A 256 -0.09 11.12 -13.75
N LEU A 257 -1.01 10.16 -13.79
CA LEU A 257 -1.00 9.06 -14.75
C LEU A 257 -2.30 9.14 -15.54
N LEU A 258 -2.19 9.30 -16.85
CA LEU A 258 -3.33 9.27 -17.76
C LEU A 258 -3.19 8.06 -18.68
N VAL A 259 -4.27 7.30 -18.78
CA VAL A 259 -4.37 6.10 -19.63
C VAL A 259 -5.52 6.28 -20.63
N PRO A 260 -5.34 5.90 -21.92
CA PRO A 260 -6.40 5.95 -22.93
C PRO A 260 -7.58 5.02 -22.65
#